data_AF-A0A078L9P9-F1
#
_entry.id   AF-A0A078L9P9-F1
#
_cell.length_a   1.000
_cell.length_b   1.000
_cell.length_c   1.000
_cell.angle_alpha   90.00
_cell.angle_beta   90.00
_cell.angle_gamma   90.00
#
_symmetry.space_group_name_H-M   'P 1'
#
loop_
_entity.id
_entity.type
_entity.pdbx_description
1 polymer ?
#
loop_
_entity_poly.entity_id
_entity_poly.type
_entity_poly.pdbx_seq_one_letter_code
_entity_poly.pdbx_strand_id
1 'polypeptide(L)'
;MKAMRFIRGVLLMTWLVPWIVQATDADVFVGASRAQQATLLEQWAITPEAQRLPLLNALARENVLTDSAKHAFIRQGTQVLPLGAVAAPDGELKKVRLTNRLRNR
;
A
#
# COMPACT_ATOMS: atom_id res chain seq x y z
N MET A 1 42.04 -8.09 -24.14
CA MET A 1 41.81 -7.60 -22.76
C MET A 1 40.73 -6.51 -22.62
N LYS A 2 40.23 -5.87 -23.69
CA LYS A 2 39.17 -4.82 -23.61
C LYS A 2 37.74 -5.37 -23.44
N ALA A 3 37.41 -6.48 -24.10
CA ALA A 3 36.09 -7.13 -24.01
C ALA A 3 35.73 -7.55 -22.57
N MET A 4 36.72 -8.04 -21.80
CA MET A 4 36.52 -8.47 -20.42
C MET A 4 36.25 -7.31 -19.45
N ARG A 5 36.71 -6.09 -19.77
CA ARG A 5 36.37 -4.85 -19.03
C ARG A 5 34.98 -4.36 -19.38
N PHE A 6 34.55 -4.51 -20.63
CA PHE A 6 33.21 -4.15 -21.08
C PHE A 6 32.15 -5.05 -20.46
N ILE A 7 32.39 -6.37 -20.44
CA ILE A 7 31.49 -7.36 -19.79
C ILE A 7 31.37 -7.07 -18.28
N ARG A 8 32.49 -6.75 -17.59
CA ARG A 8 32.46 -6.37 -16.17
C ARG A 8 31.68 -5.08 -15.91
N GLY A 9 31.78 -4.10 -16.80
CA GLY A 9 31.01 -2.85 -16.72
C GLY A 9 29.51 -3.07 -16.87
N VAL A 10 29.10 -3.91 -17.83
CA VAL A 10 27.69 -4.28 -18.03
C VAL A 10 27.16 -5.08 -16.83
N LEU A 11 27.96 -6.00 -16.28
CA LEU A 11 27.58 -6.82 -15.12
C LEU A 11 27.36 -5.98 -13.84
N LEU A 12 28.18 -4.94 -13.64
CA LEU A 12 28.03 -4.00 -12.52
C LEU A 12 26.77 -3.13 -12.66
N MET A 13 26.43 -2.75 -13.89
CA MET A 13 25.28 -1.89 -14.17
C MET A 13 23.94 -2.63 -13.98
N THR A 14 23.90 -3.94 -14.23
CA THR A 14 22.73 -4.79 -13.94
C THR A 14 22.50 -5.07 -12.44
N TRP A 15 23.49 -4.79 -11.58
CA TRP A 15 23.35 -5.02 -10.12
C TRP A 15 22.67 -3.84 -9.40
N LEU A 16 22.55 -2.69 -10.05
CA LEU A 16 21.93 -1.48 -9.50
C LEU A 16 20.44 -1.35 -9.89
N VAL A 17 19.73 -2.45 -10.12
CA VAL A 17 18.26 -2.38 -10.18
C VAL A 17 17.75 -2.37 -8.74
N PRO A 18 17.29 -1.22 -8.20
CA PRO A 18 16.60 -1.24 -6.92
C PRO A 18 15.36 -2.12 -7.10
N TRP A 19 15.19 -3.11 -6.24
CA TRP A 19 13.93 -3.84 -6.14
C TRP A 19 12.86 -2.81 -5.76
N ILE A 20 12.11 -2.32 -6.74
CA ILE A 20 10.95 -1.48 -6.49
C ILE A 20 9.86 -2.41 -5.99
N VAL A 21 9.71 -2.50 -4.67
CA VAL A 21 8.51 -3.06 -4.06
C VAL A 21 7.36 -2.14 -4.44
N GLN A 22 6.46 -2.63 -5.30
CA GLN A 22 5.28 -1.88 -5.71
C GLN A 22 4.35 -1.73 -4.50
N ALA A 23 4.04 -0.50 -4.13
CA ALA A 23 3.05 -0.22 -3.12
C ALA A 23 1.68 -0.68 -3.62
N THR A 24 0.93 -1.38 -2.77
CA THR A 24 -0.42 -1.83 -3.14
C THR A 24 -1.42 -0.68 -3.06
N ASP A 25 -2.60 -0.82 -3.69
CA ASP A 25 -3.68 0.18 -3.62
C ASP A 25 -4.03 0.57 -2.17
N ALA A 26 -3.92 -0.39 -1.24
CA ALA A 26 -4.15 -0.16 0.17
C ALA A 26 -3.04 0.69 0.82
N ASP A 27 -1.77 0.40 0.49
CA ASP A 27 -0.61 1.16 0.97
C ASP A 27 -0.64 2.61 0.43
N VAL A 28 -0.96 2.75 -0.86
CA VAL A 28 -1.16 4.05 -1.51
C VAL A 28 -2.27 4.85 -0.81
N PHE A 29 -3.38 4.21 -0.44
CA PHE A 29 -4.49 4.86 0.25
C PHE A 29 -4.13 5.33 1.66
N VAL A 30 -3.48 4.49 2.47
CA VAL A 30 -3.12 4.86 3.86
C VAL A 30 -1.97 5.85 3.93
N GLY A 31 -1.09 5.87 2.91
CA GLY A 31 -0.05 6.87 2.72
C GLY A 31 -0.57 8.22 2.23
N ALA A 32 -1.71 8.25 1.53
CA ALA A 32 -2.29 9.45 0.95
C ALA A 32 -2.88 10.41 2.01
N SER A 33 -2.90 11.71 1.69
CA SER A 33 -3.61 12.71 2.47
C SER A 33 -5.13 12.50 2.42
N ARG A 34 -5.88 13.08 3.37
CA ARG A 34 -7.35 12.94 3.42
C ARG A 34 -8.07 13.37 2.14
N ALA A 35 -7.57 14.41 1.46
CA ALA A 35 -8.13 14.87 0.20
C ALA A 35 -7.85 13.87 -0.94
N GLN A 36 -6.61 13.37 -1.00
CA GLN A 36 -6.21 12.34 -1.98
C GLN A 36 -6.94 11.02 -1.75
N GLN A 37 -7.18 10.62 -0.51
CA GLN A 37 -8.01 9.45 -0.18
C GLN A 37 -9.42 9.58 -0.76
N ALA A 38 -10.03 10.77 -0.67
CA ALA A 38 -11.34 11.02 -1.27
C ALA A 38 -11.30 10.86 -2.79
N THR A 39 -10.29 11.44 -3.44
CA THR A 39 -10.09 11.32 -4.90
C THR A 39 -9.86 9.87 -5.32
N LEU A 40 -9.10 9.08 -4.56
CA LEU A 40 -8.89 7.65 -4.83
C LEU A 40 -10.20 6.88 -4.75
N LEU A 41 -11.03 7.12 -3.72
CA LEU A 41 -12.36 6.49 -3.62
C LEU A 41 -13.26 6.87 -4.79
N GLU A 42 -13.21 8.13 -5.24
CA GLU A 42 -13.96 8.59 -6.42
C GLU A 42 -13.50 7.88 -7.69
N GLN A 43 -12.19 7.74 -7.89
CA GLN A 43 -11.63 7.00 -9.01
C GLN A 43 -12.02 5.51 -8.96
N TRP A 44 -12.01 4.89 -7.79
CA TRP A 44 -12.40 3.49 -7.62
C TRP A 44 -13.89 3.24 -7.78
N ALA A 45 -14.74 4.24 -7.50
CA ALA A 45 -16.16 4.17 -7.81
C ALA A 45 -16.42 4.13 -9.32
N ILE A 46 -15.56 4.78 -10.12
CA ILE A 46 -15.64 4.77 -11.59
C ILE A 46 -15.07 3.46 -12.16
N THR A 47 -14.04 2.89 -11.53
CA THR A 47 -13.42 1.62 -11.95
C THR A 47 -13.38 0.62 -10.79
N PRO A 48 -14.47 -0.12 -10.56
CA PRO A 48 -14.53 -1.10 -9.48
C PRO A 48 -13.66 -2.31 -9.80
N GLU A 49 -12.72 -2.60 -8.91
CA GLU A 49 -11.83 -3.77 -8.99
C GLU A 49 -12.00 -4.66 -7.76
N ALA A 50 -12.08 -5.98 -7.97
CA ALA A 50 -12.35 -6.95 -6.91
C ALA A 50 -11.24 -6.98 -5.83
N GLN A 51 -10.01 -6.68 -6.23
CA GLN A 51 -8.83 -6.62 -5.38
C GLN A 51 -8.93 -5.55 -4.29
N ARG A 52 -9.78 -4.53 -4.50
CA ARG A 52 -10.01 -3.42 -3.55
C ARG A 52 -11.11 -3.73 -2.53
N LEU A 53 -11.91 -4.77 -2.75
CA LEU A 53 -13.02 -5.13 -1.86
C LEU A 53 -12.59 -5.39 -0.41
N PRO A 54 -11.46 -6.07 -0.12
CA PRO A 54 -11.01 -6.24 1.26
C PRO A 54 -10.73 -4.91 1.96
N LEU A 55 -10.11 -3.96 1.25
CA LEU A 55 -9.85 -2.62 1.76
C LEU A 55 -11.14 -1.84 1.99
N LEU A 56 -12.05 -1.80 1.02
CA LEU A 56 -13.32 -1.07 1.13
C LEU A 56 -14.20 -1.61 2.26
N ASN A 57 -14.28 -2.93 2.41
CA ASN A 57 -14.98 -3.56 3.54
C ASN A 57 -14.35 -3.19 4.88
N ALA A 58 -13.02 -3.13 4.94
CA ALA A 58 -12.32 -2.75 6.16
C ALA A 58 -12.49 -1.26 6.50
N LEU A 59 -12.54 -0.41 5.48
CA LEU A 59 -12.84 1.02 5.60
C LEU A 59 -14.25 1.23 6.15
N ALA A 60 -15.24 0.51 5.61
CA ALA A 60 -16.63 0.55 6.08
C ALA A 60 -16.77 0.08 7.53
N ARG A 61 -15.95 -0.89 7.97
CA ARG A 61 -15.90 -1.39 9.35
C ARG A 61 -14.99 -0.57 10.28
N GLU A 62 -14.39 0.50 9.78
CA GLU A 62 -13.41 1.32 10.48
C GLU A 62 -12.31 0.48 11.18
N ASN A 63 -11.80 -0.56 10.53
CA ASN A 63 -10.80 -1.46 11.12
C ASN A 63 -9.47 -1.49 10.33
N VAL A 64 -9.26 -0.50 9.45
CA VAL A 64 -7.98 -0.28 8.76
C VAL A 64 -6.95 0.32 9.73
N LEU A 65 -5.77 -0.27 9.73
CA LEU A 65 -4.59 0.17 10.45
C LEU A 65 -3.50 0.52 9.44
N THR A 66 -2.59 1.39 9.85
CA THR A 66 -1.38 1.70 9.11
C THR A 66 -0.19 1.67 10.06
N ASP A 67 0.95 1.19 9.58
CA ASP A 67 2.19 1.21 10.36
C ASP A 67 3.00 2.51 10.11
N SER A 68 4.24 2.54 10.59
CA SER A 68 5.11 3.71 10.41
C SER A 68 5.62 3.85 8.97
N ALA A 69 5.74 2.74 8.24
CA ALA A 69 6.18 2.67 6.86
C ALA A 69 5.05 2.88 5.83
N LYS A 70 3.82 3.20 6.29
CA LYS A 70 2.62 3.41 5.46
C LYS A 70 2.12 2.13 4.77
N HIS A 71 2.36 0.97 5.37
CA HIS A 71 1.70 -0.26 4.96
C HIS A 71 0.30 -0.35 5.56
N ALA A 72 -0.63 -0.93 4.82
CA ALA A 72 -2.01 -1.08 5.22
C ALA A 72 -2.27 -2.47 5.83
N PHE A 73 -2.98 -2.48 6.94
CA PHE A 73 -3.41 -3.69 7.65
C PHE A 73 -4.86 -3.61 8.05
N ILE A 74 -5.49 -4.76 8.28
CA ILE A 74 -6.85 -4.88 8.83
C ILE A 74 -6.76 -5.51 10.21
N ARG A 75 -7.50 -4.94 11.17
CA ARG A 75 -7.78 -5.60 12.44
C ARG A 75 -9.02 -6.49 12.31
N GLN A 76 -8.84 -7.81 12.36
CA GLN A 76 -9.92 -8.78 12.51
C GLN A 76 -9.86 -9.41 13.91
N GLY A 77 -10.65 -8.86 14.84
CA GLY A 77 -10.61 -9.28 16.24
C GLY A 77 -9.25 -9.01 16.89
N THR A 78 -8.57 -10.08 17.32
CA THR A 78 -7.22 -10.04 17.89
C THR A 78 -6.12 -10.15 16.84
N GLN A 79 -6.46 -10.51 15.59
CA GLN A 79 -5.49 -10.71 14.52
C GLN A 79 -5.35 -9.45 13.66
N VAL A 80 -4.13 -9.25 13.15
CA VAL A 80 -3.81 -8.23 12.17
C VAL A 80 -3.47 -8.92 10.86
N LEU A 81 -4.21 -8.60 9.80
CA LEU A 81 -4.03 -9.17 8.47
C LEU A 81 -3.47 -8.09 7.53
N PRO A 82 -2.47 -8.41 6.70
CA PRO A 82 -1.94 -7.48 5.72
C PRO A 82 -2.94 -7.24 4.58
N LEU A 83 -3.05 -5.99 4.14
CA LEU A 83 -3.77 -5.61 2.93
C LEU A 83 -2.84 -5.40 1.73
N GLY A 84 -1.53 -5.35 1.98
CA GLY A 84 -0.51 -5.13 0.98
C GLY A 84 0.47 -6.30 0.85
N ALA A 85 1.61 -6.02 0.21
CA ALA A 85 2.68 -7.00 0.00
C ALA A 85 3.45 -7.35 1.28
N VAL A 86 3.36 -6.51 2.31
CA VAL A 86 4.10 -6.65 3.56
C VAL A 86 3.29 -7.48 4.55
N ALA A 87 3.79 -8.66 4.91
CA ALA A 87 3.09 -9.61 5.77
C ALA A 87 3.07 -9.23 7.26
N ALA A 88 4.04 -8.45 7.73
CA ALA A 88 4.19 -8.07 9.13
C ALA A 88 4.33 -6.55 9.27
N PRO A 89 3.69 -5.93 10.27
CA PRO A 89 3.75 -4.48 10.46
C PRO A 89 5.14 -4.01 10.86
N ASP A 90 5.57 -2.89 10.27
CA ASP A 90 6.80 -2.22 10.66
C ASP A 90 6.52 -1.17 11.76
N GLY A 91 6.69 -1.61 13.00
CA GLY A 91 6.53 -0.78 14.19
C GLY A 91 5.08 -0.65 14.67
N GLU A 92 4.73 0.51 15.21
CA GLU A 92 3.44 0.74 15.86
C GLU A 92 2.31 0.89 14.82
N LEU A 93 1.24 0.13 15.02
CA LEU A 93 0.02 0.21 14.22
C LEU A 93 -0.92 1.31 14.70
N LYS A 94 -1.21 2.26 13.80
CA LYS A 94 -2.12 3.38 14.02
C LYS A 94 -3.42 3.17 13.27
N LYS A 95 -4.54 3.50 13.91
CA LYS A 95 -5.86 3.37 13.28
C LYS A 95 -6.06 4.46 12.21
N VAL A 96 -6.41 4.05 10.99
CA VAL A 96 -6.81 4.96 9.93
C VAL A 96 -8.25 5.39 10.18
N ARG A 97 -8.48 6.70 10.34
CA ARG A 97 -9.81 7.28 10.56
C ARG A 97 -10.28 8.01 9.32
N LEU A 98 -11.38 7.53 8.76
CA LEU A 98 -12.12 8.24 7.71
C LEU A 98 -12.78 9.49 8.27
N THR A 99 -12.88 10.54 7.47
CA THR A 99 -13.71 11.71 7.81
C THR A 99 -15.16 11.42 7.45
N ASN A 100 -16.09 12.20 8.03
CA ASN A 100 -17.53 12.04 7.78
C ASN A 100 -17.89 12.10 6.28
N ARG A 101 -17.04 12.75 5.45
CA ARG A 101 -17.19 12.83 3.99
C ARG A 101 -16.98 11.48 3.28
N LEU A 102 -16.15 10.60 3.85
CA LEU A 102 -15.83 9.29 3.29
C LEU A 102 -16.73 8.18 3.86
N ARG A 103 -17.48 8.45 4.94
CA ARG A 103 -18.33 7.48 5.64
C ARG A 103 -19.74 7.36 5.05
N ASN A 104 -20.19 8.34 4.27
CA ASN A 104 -21.58 8.48 3.81
C ASN A 104 -21.73 8.37 2.28
N ARG A 105 -20.81 7.66 1.62
CA ARG A 105 -20.78 7.45 0.16
C ARG A 105 -20.99 5.98 -0.15
#